data_AF-A0A840V210-F1
#
_entry.id   AF-A0A840V210-F1
#
_cell.length_a   1.000
_cell.length_b   1.000
_cell.length_c   1.000
_cell.angle_alpha   90.00
_cell.angle_beta   90.00
_cell.angle_gamma   90.00
#
_symmetry.space_group_name_H-M   'P 1'
#
loop_
_entity.id
_entity.type
_entity.pdbx_description
1 polymer ?
#
loop_
_entity_poly.entity_id
_entity_poly.type
_entity_poly.pdbx_seq_one_letter_code
_entity_poly.pdbx_strand_id
1 'polypeptide(L)'
;MNRKHTPTSREKTFPGGLSKAQKSRLAQEAAKAFEVQDRAGLIDRVPALSESANRDTWRRAQQQESVGKSSLRDCQNRDFRPLMAHWLTLQGRDAEAFRTHMRSGRVKDHGARGDTHEAREDWRALILKELGTHAIRMAAAHRDDLITAAYVESEARRKYPRTPMRDLTHAQLRVLFFHIRNRIAAREGRGRTRNRNKSQRKL
;
A
#
# COMPACT_ATOMS: atom_id res chain seq x y z
N MET A 1 32.12 -20.43 -37.51
CA MET A 1 31.55 -19.09 -37.21
C MET A 1 30.74 -19.17 -35.91
N ASN A 2 31.32 -18.79 -34.78
CA ASN A 2 30.70 -18.90 -33.45
C ASN A 2 29.85 -17.65 -33.13
N ARG A 3 28.53 -17.81 -33.08
CA ARG A 3 27.62 -16.77 -32.56
C ARG A 3 27.65 -16.80 -31.03
N LYS A 4 28.33 -15.82 -30.43
CA LYS A 4 28.26 -15.53 -28.99
C LYS A 4 26.83 -15.08 -28.67
N HIS A 5 26.09 -15.90 -27.94
CA HIS A 5 24.78 -15.54 -27.40
C HIS A 5 25.01 -14.66 -26.17
N THR A 6 24.86 -13.35 -26.31
CA THR A 6 24.79 -12.42 -25.18
C THR A 6 23.36 -12.43 -24.63
N PRO A 7 23.11 -12.82 -23.37
CA PRO A 7 21.80 -12.67 -22.77
C PRO A 7 21.61 -11.20 -22.38
N THR A 8 20.86 -10.45 -23.18
CA THR A 8 20.34 -9.12 -22.85
C THR A 8 19.14 -9.23 -21.92
N SER A 9 19.36 -9.77 -20.73
CA SER A 9 18.40 -9.65 -19.63
C SER A 9 18.55 -8.27 -19.01
N ARG A 10 17.99 -7.23 -19.64
CA ARG A 10 17.66 -6.00 -18.93
C ARG A 10 16.53 -6.33 -17.95
N GLU A 11 16.90 -6.83 -16.77
CA GLU A 11 16.00 -6.89 -15.62
C GLU A 11 15.39 -5.50 -15.46
N LYS A 12 14.08 -5.41 -15.71
CA LYS A 12 13.29 -4.23 -15.38
C LYS A 12 13.39 -4.08 -13.87
N THR A 13 14.27 -3.20 -13.39
CA THR A 13 14.31 -2.79 -11.99
C THR A 13 12.96 -2.14 -11.69
N PHE A 14 12.09 -2.90 -11.01
CA PHE A 14 10.80 -2.39 -10.56
C PHE A 14 11.05 -1.09 -9.78
N PRO A 15 10.42 0.03 -10.14
CA PRO A 15 10.58 1.28 -9.41
C PRO A 15 9.93 1.09 -8.05
N GLY A 16 10.75 0.89 -7.01
CA GLY A 16 10.26 0.80 -5.62
C GLY A 16 10.82 -0.32 -4.75
N GLY A 17 11.82 -1.08 -5.19
CA GLY A 17 12.53 -2.03 -4.33
C GLY A 17 13.24 -1.36 -3.15
N LEU A 18 13.51 -2.13 -2.09
CA LEU A 18 14.30 -1.66 -0.95
C LEU A 18 15.70 -1.23 -1.37
N SER A 19 16.17 -0.08 -0.88
CA SER A 19 17.56 0.35 -1.04
C SER A 19 18.55 -0.61 -0.37
N LYS A 20 19.82 -0.57 -0.78
CA LYS A 20 20.90 -1.38 -0.18
C LYS A 20 21.02 -1.11 1.34
N ALA A 21 20.91 0.16 1.75
CA ALA A 21 20.94 0.56 3.16
C ALA A 21 19.75 -0.03 3.95
N GLN A 22 18.53 0.01 3.40
CA GLN A 22 17.36 -0.59 4.03
C GLN A 22 17.50 -2.11 4.18
N LYS A 23 17.96 -2.80 3.12
CA LYS A 23 18.19 -4.25 3.16
C LYS A 23 19.23 -4.64 4.21
N SER A 24 20.35 -3.90 4.27
CA SER A 24 21.40 -4.11 5.26
C SER A 24 20.88 -3.93 6.69
N ARG A 25 20.11 -2.86 6.94
CA ARG A 25 19.51 -2.60 8.25
C ARG A 25 18.53 -3.69 8.66
N LEU A 26 17.65 -4.14 7.75
CA LEU A 26 16.74 -5.25 8.03
C LEU A 26 17.48 -6.55 8.34
N ALA A 27 18.59 -6.83 7.63
CA ALA A 27 19.41 -8.01 7.89
C ALA A 27 20.08 -7.95 9.28
N GLN A 28 20.57 -6.78 9.69
CA GLN A 28 21.15 -6.59 11.02
C GLN A 28 20.11 -6.76 12.14
N GLU A 29 18.93 -6.16 12.01
CA GLU A 29 17.88 -6.29 13.03
C GLU A 29 17.29 -7.72 13.07
N ALA A 30 17.22 -8.41 11.94
CA ALA A 30 16.86 -9.83 11.90
C ALA A 30 17.90 -10.71 12.58
N ALA A 31 19.20 -10.41 12.42
CA ALA A 31 20.26 -11.16 13.11
C ALA A 31 20.18 -10.99 14.64
N LYS A 32 19.96 -9.77 15.12
CA LYS A 32 19.73 -9.51 16.56
C LYS A 32 18.48 -10.22 17.08
N ALA A 33 17.38 -10.18 16.31
CA ALA A 33 16.16 -10.88 16.68
C ALA A 33 16.38 -12.39 16.76
N PHE A 34 17.12 -12.98 15.82
CA PHE A 34 17.50 -14.39 15.85
C PHE A 34 18.26 -14.73 17.14
N GLU A 35 19.29 -13.95 17.49
CA GLU A 35 20.09 -14.18 18.71
C GLU A 35 19.26 -14.12 20.00
N VAL A 36 18.30 -13.19 20.10
CA VAL A 36 17.40 -13.07 21.25
C VAL A 36 16.48 -14.30 21.36
N GLN A 37 15.86 -14.69 20.24
CA GLN A 37 14.92 -15.81 20.19
C GLN A 37 15.63 -17.16 20.40
N ASP A 38 16.82 -17.31 19.84
CA ASP A 38 17.67 -18.49 19.99
C ASP A 38 18.13 -18.67 21.45
N ARG A 39 18.57 -17.59 22.10
CA ARG A 39 18.92 -17.61 23.53
C ARG A 39 17.73 -17.99 24.42
N ALA A 40 16.52 -17.63 24.00
CA ALA A 40 15.29 -18.01 24.68
C ALA A 40 14.84 -19.46 24.39
N GLY A 41 15.54 -20.19 23.51
CA GLY A 41 15.17 -21.54 23.13
C GLY A 41 13.92 -21.62 22.25
N LEU A 42 13.57 -20.54 21.55
CA LEU A 42 12.34 -20.42 20.73
C LEU A 42 12.57 -20.73 19.25
N ILE A 43 13.79 -21.10 18.86
CA ILE A 43 14.14 -21.43 17.48
C ILE A 43 14.42 -22.92 17.34
N ASP A 44 13.62 -23.59 16.52
CA ASP A 44 13.85 -24.97 16.10
C ASP A 44 15.01 -25.02 15.09
N ARG A 45 16.23 -25.23 15.60
CA ARG A 45 17.43 -25.38 14.77
C ARG A 45 17.38 -26.71 14.01
N VAL A 46 17.74 -26.67 12.73
CA VAL A 46 17.98 -27.88 11.93
C VAL A 46 19.44 -28.32 12.13
N PRO A 47 19.71 -29.48 12.75
CA PRO A 47 21.08 -29.89 13.12
C PRO A 47 22.03 -30.06 11.92
N ALA A 48 21.49 -30.43 10.74
CA ALA A 48 22.28 -30.62 9.53
C ALA A 48 22.73 -29.30 8.87
N LEU A 49 22.20 -28.15 9.31
CA LEU A 49 22.51 -26.85 8.74
C LEU A 49 23.54 -26.11 9.60
N SER A 50 24.43 -25.38 8.93
CA SER A 50 25.31 -24.42 9.62
C SER A 50 24.48 -23.34 10.33
N GLU A 51 25.07 -22.69 11.33
CA GLU A 51 24.40 -21.61 12.06
C GLU A 51 23.91 -20.48 11.13
N SER A 52 24.74 -20.10 10.15
CA SER A 52 24.35 -19.08 9.17
C SER A 52 23.17 -19.54 8.30
N ALA A 53 23.11 -20.83 7.92
CA ALA A 53 22.01 -21.38 7.14
C ALA A 53 20.72 -21.49 7.95
N ASN A 54 20.82 -21.88 9.23
CA ASN A 54 19.70 -21.84 10.18
C ASN A 54 19.14 -20.42 10.33
N ARG A 55 20.02 -19.44 10.58
CA ARG A 55 19.65 -18.02 10.68
C ARG A 55 18.96 -17.51 9.43
N ASP A 56 19.48 -17.83 8.25
CA ASP A 56 18.86 -17.41 7.00
C ASP A 56 17.51 -18.09 6.77
N THR A 57 17.38 -19.37 7.10
CA THR A 57 16.12 -20.13 6.96
C THR A 57 15.04 -19.55 7.87
N TRP A 58 15.36 -19.35 9.16
CA TRP A 58 14.48 -18.70 10.12
C TRP A 58 14.07 -17.30 9.68
N ARG A 59 15.03 -16.48 9.22
CA ARG A 59 14.75 -15.12 8.72
C ARG A 59 13.76 -15.15 7.56
N ARG A 60 13.91 -16.06 6.59
CA ARG A 60 13.00 -16.16 5.44
C ARG A 60 11.60 -16.59 5.86
N ALA A 61 11.47 -17.52 6.80
CA ALA A 61 10.18 -17.94 7.35
C ALA A 61 9.45 -16.77 8.02
N GLN A 62 10.15 -16.02 8.88
CA GLN A 62 9.62 -14.85 9.55
C GLN A 62 9.27 -13.69 8.59
N GLN A 63 10.04 -13.51 7.51
CA GLN A 63 9.68 -12.54 6.45
C GLN A 63 8.41 -12.95 5.71
N GLN A 64 8.26 -14.25 5.42
CA GLN A 64 7.07 -14.79 4.78
C GLN A 64 5.84 -14.60 5.65
N GLU A 65 5.96 -14.82 6.96
CA GLU A 65 4.89 -14.60 7.93
C GLU A 65 4.47 -13.12 8.02
N SER A 66 5.46 -12.22 8.14
CA SER A 66 5.20 -10.79 8.38
C SER A 66 4.66 -10.04 7.15
N VAL A 67 5.21 -10.29 5.95
CA VAL A 67 4.86 -9.51 4.74
C VAL A 67 4.52 -10.36 3.53
N GLY A 68 4.38 -11.68 3.68
CA GLY A 68 4.02 -12.59 2.60
C GLY A 68 5.15 -12.85 1.60
N LYS A 69 6.40 -12.52 1.93
CA LYS A 69 7.56 -12.64 1.03
C LYS A 69 8.77 -13.23 1.75
N SER A 70 9.33 -14.30 1.22
CA SER A 70 10.49 -14.98 1.82
C SER A 70 11.84 -14.31 1.52
N SER A 71 11.92 -13.41 0.53
CA SER A 71 13.17 -12.77 0.11
C SER A 71 13.11 -11.24 0.16
N LEU A 72 14.18 -10.63 0.68
CA LEU A 72 14.39 -9.17 0.64
C LEU A 72 14.51 -8.62 -0.79
N ARG A 73 14.78 -9.48 -1.79
CA ARG A 73 14.79 -9.06 -3.20
C ARG A 73 13.38 -8.76 -3.71
N ASP A 74 12.39 -9.47 -3.20
CA ASP A 74 10.97 -9.32 -3.59
C ASP A 74 10.27 -8.23 -2.77
N CYS A 75 10.90 -7.80 -1.68
CA CYS A 75 10.41 -6.74 -0.82
C CYS A 75 10.50 -5.35 -1.48
N GLN A 76 9.45 -4.57 -1.30
CA GLN A 76 9.29 -3.20 -1.76
C GLN A 76 9.45 -2.22 -0.59
N ASN A 77 9.59 -0.93 -0.87
CA ASN A 77 9.75 0.12 0.15
C ASN A 77 8.63 0.14 1.20
N ARG A 78 7.40 -0.24 0.82
CA ARG A 78 6.27 -0.36 1.75
C ARG A 78 6.45 -1.47 2.79
N ASP A 79 7.21 -2.51 2.45
CA ASP A 79 7.44 -3.68 3.31
C ASP A 79 8.52 -3.40 4.37
N PHE A 80 9.30 -2.31 4.20
CA PHE A 80 10.41 -1.97 5.11
C PHE A 80 9.96 -1.81 6.56
N ARG A 81 8.89 -1.04 6.80
CA ARG A 81 8.45 -0.71 8.17
C ARG A 81 7.74 -1.86 8.86
N PRO A 82 6.81 -2.59 8.21
CA PRO A 82 6.26 -3.81 8.79
C PRO A 82 7.35 -4.79 9.20
N LEU A 83 8.34 -5.06 8.33
CA LEU A 83 9.46 -5.93 8.68
C LEU A 83 10.30 -5.39 9.83
N MET A 84 10.61 -4.10 9.83
CA MET A 84 11.37 -3.48 10.92
C MET A 84 10.64 -3.58 12.25
N ALA A 85 9.33 -3.30 12.28
CA ALA A 85 8.50 -3.43 13.47
C ALA A 85 8.46 -4.89 13.95
N HIS A 86 8.31 -5.85 13.03
CA HIS A 86 8.35 -7.28 13.33
C HIS A 86 9.65 -7.70 14.04
N TRP A 87 10.81 -7.31 13.49
CA TRP A 87 12.09 -7.62 14.13
C TRP A 87 12.25 -6.97 15.51
N LEU A 88 11.77 -5.73 15.67
CA LEU A 88 11.81 -5.04 16.96
C LEU A 88 10.91 -5.72 18.00
N THR A 89 9.73 -6.19 17.61
CA THR A 89 8.86 -6.99 18.50
C THR A 89 9.53 -8.29 18.90
N LEU A 90 10.16 -9.01 17.97
CA LEU A 90 10.91 -10.24 18.30
C LEU A 90 12.13 -9.99 19.21
N GLN A 91 12.63 -8.76 19.28
CA GLN A 91 13.67 -8.35 20.23
C GLN A 91 13.10 -7.89 21.59
N GLY A 92 11.78 -7.86 21.77
CA GLY A 92 11.12 -7.32 22.98
C GLY A 92 11.08 -5.77 23.03
N ARG A 93 11.25 -5.09 21.89
CA ARG A 93 11.29 -3.62 21.78
C ARG A 93 9.94 -3.06 21.29
N ASP A 94 8.86 -3.43 21.96
CA ASP A 94 7.48 -3.18 21.49
C ASP A 94 7.15 -1.70 21.32
N ALA A 95 7.62 -0.82 22.22
CA ALA A 95 7.41 0.62 22.08
C ALA A 95 8.08 1.19 20.81
N GLU A 96 9.23 0.65 20.40
CA GLU A 96 9.88 1.03 19.14
C GLU A 96 9.23 0.40 17.93
N ALA A 97 8.78 -0.85 18.04
CA ALA A 97 8.02 -1.53 17.01
C ALA A 97 6.73 -0.77 16.70
N PHE A 98 5.96 -0.41 17.74
CA PHE A 98 4.75 0.39 17.65
C PHE A 98 5.02 1.74 16.97
N ARG A 99 6.03 2.49 17.44
CA ARG A 99 6.42 3.77 16.81
C ARG A 99 6.84 3.59 15.36
N THR A 100 7.54 2.51 15.02
CA THR A 100 7.96 2.21 13.65
C THR A 100 6.77 1.88 12.76
N HIS A 101 5.80 1.14 13.27
CA HIS A 101 4.56 0.80 12.58
C HIS A 101 3.69 2.04 12.35
N MET A 102 3.50 2.85 13.39
CA MET A 102 2.72 4.09 13.36
C MET A 102 3.38 5.22 12.57
N ARG A 103 4.69 5.15 12.32
CA ARG A 103 5.37 6.12 11.47
C ARG A 103 4.89 5.88 10.06
N SER A 104 3.82 6.57 9.65
CA SER A 104 3.39 6.68 8.26
C SER A 104 4.53 7.28 7.42
N GLY A 105 4.55 7.00 6.11
CA GLY A 105 5.63 7.44 5.20
C GLY A 105 6.01 8.88 5.50
N ARG A 106 7.30 9.24 5.56
CA ARG A 106 7.61 10.63 5.25
C ARG A 106 7.14 10.78 3.82
N VAL A 107 5.98 11.41 3.64
CA VAL A 107 5.33 11.61 2.36
C VAL A 107 6.42 12.18 1.47
N LYS A 108 6.84 11.42 0.47
CA LYS A 108 7.96 11.79 -0.40
C LYS A 108 7.55 12.89 -1.37
N ASP A 109 6.25 13.16 -1.45
CA ASP A 109 5.76 14.38 -2.04
C ASP A 109 5.95 15.50 -1.03
N HIS A 110 6.20 16.70 -1.55
CA HIS A 110 5.90 17.95 -0.85
C HIS A 110 4.38 18.07 -0.63
N GLY A 111 3.78 17.03 -0.03
CA GLY A 111 2.36 16.86 0.19
C GLY A 111 1.90 18.02 1.04
N ALA A 112 0.92 18.74 0.50
CA ALA A 112 0.27 19.84 1.18
C ALA A 112 -0.01 19.47 2.65
N ARG A 113 0.16 20.44 3.55
CA ARG A 113 -0.11 20.30 4.99
C ARG A 113 -1.42 19.52 5.20
N GLY A 114 -1.33 18.30 5.74
CA GLY A 114 -2.48 17.41 5.97
C GLY A 114 -2.63 16.21 5.02
N ASP A 115 -1.67 15.92 4.15
CA ASP A 115 -1.64 14.67 3.38
C ASP A 115 -1.03 13.50 4.18
N THR A 116 -1.69 13.07 5.25
CA THR A 116 -1.25 11.92 6.06
C THR A 116 -1.84 10.61 5.54
N HIS A 117 -1.28 9.46 5.97
CA HIS A 117 -1.85 8.15 5.63
C HIS A 117 -3.28 8.03 6.14
N GLU A 118 -3.52 8.46 7.37
CA GLU A 118 -4.81 8.46 8.05
C GLU A 118 -5.83 9.26 7.23
N ALA A 119 -5.49 10.49 6.82
CA ALA A 119 -6.37 11.30 5.98
C ALA A 119 -6.65 10.63 4.62
N ARG A 120 -5.69 9.91 4.03
CA ARG A 120 -5.93 9.15 2.78
C ARG A 120 -6.91 8.00 3.01
N GLU A 121 -6.75 7.25 4.09
CA GLU A 121 -7.66 6.16 4.46
C GLU A 121 -9.06 6.67 4.78
N ASP A 122 -9.19 7.82 5.44
CA ASP A 122 -10.49 8.47 5.69
C ASP A 122 -11.25 8.75 4.38
N TRP A 123 -10.56 9.28 3.36
CA TRP A 123 -11.19 9.51 2.06
C TRP A 123 -11.55 8.22 1.33
N ARG A 124 -10.75 7.15 1.46
CA ARG A 124 -11.14 5.83 0.92
C ARG A 124 -12.38 5.30 1.59
N ALA A 125 -12.43 5.38 2.92
CA ALA A 125 -13.59 4.98 3.71
C ALA A 125 -14.84 5.76 3.30
N LEU A 126 -14.72 7.08 3.08
CA LEU A 126 -15.82 7.91 2.56
C LEU A 126 -16.28 7.48 1.16
N ILE A 127 -15.36 7.16 0.25
CA ILE A 127 -15.71 6.63 -1.08
C ILE A 127 -16.49 5.32 -0.95
N LEU A 128 -15.99 4.36 -0.15
CA LEU A 128 -16.65 3.07 0.06
C LEU A 128 -18.03 3.23 0.70
N LYS A 129 -18.15 4.12 1.70
CA LYS A 129 -19.43 4.43 2.35
C LYS A 129 -20.46 5.00 1.37
N GLU A 130 -20.05 5.90 0.47
CA GLU A 130 -20.95 6.43 -0.56
C GLU A 130 -21.37 5.36 -1.58
N LEU A 131 -20.46 4.48 -1.99
CA LEU A 131 -20.80 3.34 -2.85
C LEU A 131 -21.83 2.40 -2.19
N GLY A 132 -21.63 2.08 -0.91
CA GLY A 132 -22.58 1.25 -0.15
C GLY A 132 -23.95 1.90 -0.03
N THR A 133 -23.98 3.21 0.28
CA THR A 133 -25.22 3.98 0.36
C THR A 133 -25.95 4.02 -0.99
N HIS A 134 -25.20 4.22 -2.08
CA HIS A 134 -25.74 4.20 -3.44
C HIS A 134 -26.32 2.83 -3.80
N ALA A 135 -25.63 1.74 -3.47
CA ALA A 135 -26.11 0.38 -3.72
C ALA A 135 -27.48 0.12 -3.04
N ILE A 136 -27.62 0.52 -1.77
CA ILE A 136 -28.88 0.41 -1.03
C ILE A 136 -30.00 1.19 -1.73
N ARG A 137 -29.72 2.42 -2.21
CA ARG A 137 -30.73 3.23 -2.92
C ARG A 137 -31.13 2.64 -4.27
N MET A 138 -30.18 2.08 -5.02
CA MET A 138 -30.48 1.44 -6.31
C MET A 138 -31.31 0.16 -6.13
N ALA A 139 -30.98 -0.65 -5.10
CA ALA A 139 -31.77 -1.82 -4.74
C ALA A 139 -33.20 -1.44 -4.36
N ALA A 140 -33.39 -0.43 -3.49
CA ALA A 140 -34.72 0.05 -3.09
C ALA A 140 -35.54 0.63 -4.25
N ALA A 141 -34.88 1.17 -5.29
CA ALA A 141 -35.55 1.70 -6.48
C ALA A 141 -35.71 0.67 -7.61
N HIS A 142 -35.27 -0.58 -7.43
CA HIS A 142 -35.21 -1.62 -8.46
C HIS A 142 -34.49 -1.16 -9.75
N ARG A 143 -33.37 -0.45 -9.60
CA ARG A 143 -32.55 0.05 -10.74
C ARG A 143 -31.22 -0.68 -10.81
N ASP A 144 -30.77 -0.99 -12.03
CA ASP A 144 -29.51 -1.69 -12.30
C ASP A 144 -28.33 -0.73 -12.64
N ASP A 145 -28.45 0.52 -12.23
CA ASP A 145 -27.52 1.61 -12.57
C ASP A 145 -26.36 1.75 -11.55
N LEU A 146 -25.84 0.62 -11.05
CA LEU A 146 -24.91 0.62 -9.93
C LEU A 146 -23.52 1.13 -10.30
N ILE A 147 -23.03 2.11 -9.55
CA ILE A 147 -21.60 2.47 -9.55
C ILE A 147 -20.86 1.55 -8.57
N THR A 148 -19.89 0.79 -9.08
CA THR A 148 -19.12 -0.20 -8.32
C THR A 148 -17.71 0.28 -7.95
N ALA A 149 -17.03 -0.43 -7.05
CA ALA A 149 -15.62 -0.18 -6.74
C ALA A 149 -14.70 -0.31 -7.97
N ALA A 150 -15.00 -1.25 -8.88
CA ALA A 150 -14.27 -1.42 -10.13
C ALA A 150 -14.38 -0.19 -11.04
N TYR A 151 -15.56 0.44 -11.09
CA TYR A 151 -15.73 1.71 -11.80
C TYR A 151 -14.86 2.81 -11.18
N VAL A 152 -14.83 2.94 -9.85
CA VAL A 152 -13.99 3.93 -9.16
C VAL A 152 -12.51 3.74 -9.46
N GLU A 153 -12.02 2.50 -9.43
CA GLU A 153 -10.64 2.17 -9.81
C GLU A 153 -10.34 2.54 -11.27
N SER A 154 -11.28 2.30 -12.19
CA SER A 154 -11.13 2.71 -13.59
C SER A 154 -11.04 4.23 -13.74
N GLU A 155 -11.86 4.99 -13.00
CA GLU A 155 -11.85 6.46 -13.01
C GLU A 155 -10.57 7.02 -12.36
N ALA A 156 -10.09 6.38 -11.28
CA ALA A 156 -8.83 6.73 -10.65
C ALA A 156 -7.67 6.59 -11.64
N ARG A 157 -7.57 5.45 -12.35
CA ARG A 157 -6.54 5.21 -13.37
C ARG A 157 -6.62 6.18 -14.54
N ARG A 158 -7.85 6.51 -14.97
CA ARG A 158 -8.09 7.46 -16.07
C ARG A 158 -7.61 8.87 -15.69
N LYS A 159 -7.88 9.30 -14.45
CA LYS A 159 -7.57 10.65 -13.98
C LYS A 159 -6.14 10.83 -13.49
N TYR A 160 -5.56 9.77 -12.91
CA TYR A 160 -4.21 9.75 -12.36
C TYR A 160 -3.44 8.57 -12.97
N PRO A 161 -2.99 8.71 -14.23
CA PRO A 161 -2.28 7.63 -14.90
C PRO A 161 -1.04 7.21 -14.11
N ARG A 162 -0.78 5.90 -14.07
CA ARG A 162 0.39 5.27 -13.42
C ARG A 162 0.38 5.28 -11.88
N THR A 163 -0.60 5.92 -11.23
CA THR A 163 -0.75 5.86 -9.77
C THR A 163 -1.97 5.01 -9.43
N PRO A 164 -1.81 3.84 -8.79
CA PRO A 164 -2.97 3.05 -8.37
C PRO A 164 -3.74 3.83 -7.30
N MET A 165 -5.05 3.57 -7.16
CA MET A 165 -5.89 4.30 -6.22
C MET A 165 -5.31 4.32 -4.80
N ARG A 166 -4.69 3.21 -4.36
CA ARG A 166 -4.00 3.05 -3.06
C ARG A 166 -2.85 4.03 -2.79
N ASP A 167 -2.26 4.58 -3.84
CA ASP A 167 -1.09 5.45 -3.75
C ASP A 167 -1.44 6.92 -4.06
N LEU A 168 -2.73 7.22 -4.31
CA LEU A 168 -3.19 8.60 -4.49
C LEU A 168 -3.00 9.44 -3.24
N THR A 169 -2.68 10.72 -3.44
CA THR A 169 -2.56 11.70 -2.35
C THR A 169 -3.94 12.07 -1.80
N HIS A 170 -3.97 12.64 -0.60
CA HIS A 170 -5.19 13.18 0.02
C HIS A 170 -5.97 14.10 -0.95
N ALA A 171 -5.29 15.06 -1.59
CA ALA A 171 -5.94 15.98 -2.53
C ALA A 171 -6.54 15.25 -3.75
N GLN A 172 -5.84 14.25 -4.28
CA GLN A 172 -6.32 13.44 -5.40
C GLN A 172 -7.53 12.59 -5.00
N LEU A 173 -7.50 11.95 -3.83
CA LEU A 173 -8.61 11.17 -3.29
C LEU A 173 -9.83 12.05 -3.03
N ARG A 174 -9.67 13.25 -2.47
CA ARG A 174 -10.74 14.22 -2.28
C ARG A 174 -11.39 14.61 -3.62
N VAL A 175 -10.58 14.89 -4.64
CA VAL A 175 -11.06 15.23 -5.99
C VAL A 175 -11.77 14.05 -6.65
N LEU A 176 -11.28 12.82 -6.45
CA LEU A 176 -11.93 11.60 -6.92
C LEU A 176 -13.27 11.39 -6.21
N PHE A 177 -13.32 11.55 -4.88
CA PHE A 177 -14.55 11.42 -4.09
C PHE A 177 -15.67 12.32 -4.62
N PHE A 178 -15.41 13.62 -4.80
CA PHE A 178 -16.44 14.53 -5.33
C PHE A 178 -16.86 14.18 -6.75
N HIS A 179 -15.94 13.67 -7.58
CA HIS A 179 -16.29 13.17 -8.91
C HIS A 179 -17.27 12.00 -8.84
N ILE A 180 -16.95 10.98 -8.02
CA ILE A 180 -17.81 9.81 -7.83
C ILE A 180 -19.15 10.19 -7.21
N ARG A 181 -19.16 11.04 -6.17
CA ARG A 181 -20.39 11.51 -5.53
C ARG A 181 -21.32 12.22 -6.52
N ASN A 182 -20.76 13.04 -7.41
CA ASN A 182 -21.55 13.71 -8.44
C ASN A 182 -22.09 12.73 -9.50
N ARG A 183 -21.33 11.69 -9.84
CA ARG A 183 -21.79 10.61 -10.73
C ARG A 183 -22.92 9.80 -10.11
N ILE A 184 -22.79 9.44 -8.82
CA ILE A 184 -23.84 8.79 -8.03
C ILE A 184 -25.10 9.64 -8.03
N ALA A 185 -24.99 10.93 -7.66
CA ALA A 185 -26.13 11.84 -7.65
C ALA A 185 -26.81 11.96 -9.02
N ALA A 186 -26.04 11.99 -10.12
CA ALA A 186 -26.58 12.00 -11.47
C ALA A 186 -27.34 10.71 -11.81
N ARG A 187 -26.80 9.52 -11.47
CA ARG A 187 -27.46 8.22 -11.67
C ARG A 187 -28.74 8.12 -10.86
N GLU A 188 -28.71 8.58 -9.62
CA GLU A 188 -29.87 8.62 -8.71
C GLU A 188 -30.93 9.68 -9.10
N GLY A 189 -30.71 10.46 -10.16
CA GLY A 189 -31.63 11.52 -10.59
C GLY A 189 -31.58 12.78 -9.71
N ARG A 190 -30.76 12.80 -8.65
CA ARG A 190 -30.55 13.95 -7.75
C ARG A 190 -29.66 15.04 -8.38
N GLY A 191 -28.98 14.74 -9.49
CA GLY A 191 -27.96 15.59 -10.11
C GLY A 191 -28.44 16.54 -11.23
N ARG A 192 -29.74 16.67 -11.49
CA ARG A 192 -30.25 17.60 -12.52
C ARG A 192 -30.53 18.98 -11.91
N THR A 193 -29.49 19.80 -11.73
CA THR A 193 -29.70 21.25 -11.81
C THR A 193 -29.82 21.61 -13.29
N ARG A 194 -31.06 21.60 -13.78
CA ARG A 194 -31.44 22.06 -15.12
C ARG A 194 -31.16 23.57 -15.34
N ASN A 195 -30.69 24.30 -14.32
CA ASN A 195 -30.44 25.75 -14.36
C ASN A 195 -29.08 26.17 -13.77
N ARG A 196 -27.95 25.64 -14.26
CA ARG A 196 -26.70 26.44 -14.16
C ARG A 196 -26.71 27.42 -15.33
N ASN A 197 -27.38 28.55 -15.11
CA ASN A 197 -27.40 29.70 -16.01
C ASN A 197 -25.95 30.06 -16.41
N LYS A 198 -25.55 29.64 -17.62
CA LYS A 198 -24.32 30.07 -18.28
C LYS A 198 -24.37 31.56 -18.66
N SER A 199 -25.51 32.24 -18.48
CA SER A 199 -25.73 33.65 -18.82
C SER A 199 -25.17 34.65 -17.81
N GLN A 200 -24.72 34.25 -16.60
CA GLN A 200 -24.14 35.18 -15.62
C GLN A 200 -22.61 35.31 -15.66
N ARG A 201 -21.95 34.93 -16.76
CA ARG A 201 -20.49 35.06 -16.94
C ARG A 201 -20.05 36.23 -17.82
N LYS A 202 -20.91 37.23 -17.99
CA LYS A 202 -20.52 38.55 -18.49
C LYS A 202 -21.01 39.59 -17.49
N LEU A 203 -20.07 40.13 -16.72
CA LEU A 203 -19.96 41.53 -16.27
C LEU A 203 -18.50 41.73 -15.89
#